data_AF-A5BV79-F1
#
_entry.id   AF-A5BV79-F1
#
_cell.length_a   1.000
_cell.length_b   1.000
_cell.length_c   1.000
_cell.angle_alpha   90.00
_cell.angle_beta   90.00
_cell.angle_gamma   90.00
#
_symmetry.space_group_name_H-M   'P 1'
#
loop_
_entity.id
_entity.type
_entity.pdbx_description
1 polymer ?
#
loop_
_entity_poly.entity_id
_entity_poly.type
_entity_poly.pdbx_seq_one_letter_code
_entity_poly.pdbx_strand_id
1 'polypeptide(L)'
;MLDSFDEEDCAEETGLITEKKKRLSFDQVKALERSFEIENKLEPERKVKIAEELGLKPRQVAIWFQNRRARWKTKQLERDYGILKANYDALKLDYESLEQEKEALVAELRELKAKLQGGNMELNQSVKEEALWERDRPKAAVTMTLNSSKSELPLSEDGPITPSFCHPRLTVNALWNLACQPLS
;
A
#
# COMPACT_ATOMS: atom_id res chain seq x y z
N MET A 1 -28.12 42.09 31.31
CA MET A 1 -26.81 42.69 31.59
C MET A 1 -25.77 41.60 31.49
N LEU A 2 -25.27 41.37 30.28
CA LEU A 2 -23.94 40.85 30.02
C LEU A 2 -23.58 41.27 28.59
N ASP A 3 -22.55 42.07 28.53
CA ASP A 3 -22.11 42.90 27.42
C ASP A 3 -21.48 42.09 26.27
N SER A 4 -21.67 42.64 25.07
CA SER A 4 -20.65 42.87 24.03
C SER A 4 -19.40 41.98 24.05
N PHE A 5 -19.25 41.15 23.01
CA PHE A 5 -17.99 41.02 22.31
C PHE A 5 -18.25 41.09 20.81
N ASP A 6 -17.44 41.91 20.16
CA ASP A 6 -17.77 42.69 18.97
C ASP A 6 -18.03 41.92 17.68
N GLU A 7 -19.02 42.43 16.94
CA GLU A 7 -19.07 42.39 15.49
C GLU A 7 -17.88 43.19 14.94
N GLU A 8 -17.01 42.53 14.18
CA GLU A 8 -16.13 43.20 13.22
C GLU A 8 -16.25 42.48 11.88
N ASP A 9 -17.11 43.02 11.04
CA ASP A 9 -17.19 42.78 9.60
C ASP A 9 -16.15 43.66 8.90
N CYS A 10 -15.32 43.11 8.01
CA CYS A 10 -15.11 43.75 6.72
C CYS A 10 -14.36 42.88 5.68
N ALA A 11 -15.04 42.77 4.54
CA ALA A 11 -14.51 42.70 3.17
C ALA A 11 -14.27 41.30 2.56
N GLU A 12 -15.30 40.90 1.81
CA GLU A 12 -15.20 40.12 0.57
C GLU A 12 -13.99 40.54 -0.29
N GLU A 13 -13.20 39.57 -0.74
CA GLU A 13 -12.50 39.66 -2.04
C GLU A 13 -12.75 38.38 -2.83
N THR A 14 -13.94 38.32 -3.40
CA THR A 14 -14.28 37.47 -4.54
C THR A 14 -13.56 38.03 -5.76
N GLY A 15 -12.39 37.50 -6.15
CA GLY A 15 -11.71 38.06 -7.34
C GLY A 15 -10.43 37.43 -7.90
N LEU A 16 -9.75 36.45 -7.26
CA LEU A 16 -8.41 36.01 -7.73
C LEU A 16 -8.19 34.49 -7.61
N ILE A 17 -9.05 33.68 -8.23
CA ILE A 17 -8.97 32.20 -8.17
C ILE A 17 -8.15 31.61 -9.34
N THR A 18 -7.76 32.40 -10.34
CA THR A 18 -7.07 31.90 -11.54
C THR A 18 -5.54 32.08 -11.56
N GLU A 19 -4.97 32.94 -10.70
CA GLU A 19 -3.53 33.30 -10.70
C GLU A 19 -2.63 32.43 -9.80
N LYS A 20 -3.20 31.57 -8.94
CA LYS A 20 -2.50 31.03 -7.76
C LYS A 20 -1.86 29.65 -7.92
N LYS A 21 -1.67 29.16 -9.15
CA LYS A 21 -0.98 27.89 -9.43
C LYS A 21 0.53 28.09 -9.64
N LYS A 22 1.16 29.03 -8.92
CA LYS A 22 2.61 29.17 -8.91
C LYS A 22 3.23 27.92 -8.27
N ARG A 23 4.12 27.26 -9.01
CA ARG A 23 4.98 26.20 -8.48
C ARG A 23 5.83 26.80 -7.36
N LEU A 24 6.02 26.05 -6.28
CA LEU A 24 6.96 26.45 -5.21
C LEU A 24 8.36 26.57 -5.82
N SER A 25 9.12 27.57 -5.38
CA SER A 25 10.53 27.75 -5.78
C SER A 25 11.35 26.54 -5.33
N PHE A 26 12.46 26.26 -6.03
CA PHE A 26 13.39 25.21 -5.67
C PHE A 26 13.87 25.32 -4.21
N ASP A 27 14.21 26.54 -3.76
CA ASP A 27 14.67 26.76 -2.39
C ASP A 27 13.56 26.51 -1.35
N GLN A 28 12.32 26.87 -1.69
CA GLN A 28 11.16 26.56 -0.84
C GLN A 28 10.94 25.05 -0.73
N VAL A 29 11.04 24.32 -1.85
CA VAL A 29 10.94 22.85 -1.84
C VAL A 29 12.08 22.24 -1.02
N LYS A 30 13.33 22.71 -1.21
CA LYS A 30 14.49 22.21 -0.46
C LYS A 30 14.36 22.42 1.05
N ALA A 31 13.82 23.57 1.47
CA ALA A 31 13.56 23.83 2.89
C ALA A 31 12.45 22.92 3.45
N LEU A 32 11.37 22.70 2.68
CA LEU A 32 10.30 21.77 3.05
C LEU A 32 10.80 20.31 3.12
N GLU A 33 11.70 19.90 2.23
CA GLU A 33 12.33 18.57 2.26
C GLU A 33 13.20 18.37 3.51
N ARG A 34 14.10 19.31 3.81
CA ARG A 34 14.88 19.27 5.06
C ARG A 34 13.99 19.21 6.31
N SER A 35 12.92 19.99 6.30
CA SER A 35 11.94 20.01 7.39
C SER A 35 11.21 18.67 7.55
N PHE A 36 10.89 18.00 6.43
CA PHE A 36 10.23 16.69 6.41
C PHE A 36 11.14 15.54 6.86
N GLU A 37 12.44 15.62 6.53
CA GLU A 37 13.44 14.62 6.95
C GLU A 37 13.64 14.60 8.47
N ILE A 38 13.58 15.77 9.12
CA ILE A 38 13.67 15.89 10.58
C ILE A 38 12.42 15.36 11.26
N GLU A 39 11.24 15.74 10.76
CA GLU A 39 9.97 15.36 11.37
C GLU A 39 8.88 15.20 10.30
N ASN A 40 8.42 13.96 10.14
CA ASN A 40 7.42 13.58 9.12
C ASN A 40 6.00 14.05 9.51
N LYS A 41 5.74 14.19 10.81
CA LYS A 41 4.47 14.74 11.33
C LYS A 41 4.54 16.26 11.32
N LEU A 42 3.55 16.87 10.67
CA LEU A 42 3.44 18.32 10.57
C LEU A 42 2.52 18.82 11.68
N GLU A 43 3.10 19.15 12.83
CA GLU A 43 2.37 19.75 13.95
C GLU A 43 1.80 21.14 13.57
N PRO A 44 0.63 21.53 14.12
CA PRO A 44 -0.03 22.78 13.76
C PRO A 44 0.83 24.03 13.97
N GLU A 45 1.57 24.11 15.08
CA GLU A 45 2.47 25.23 15.40
C GLU A 45 3.66 25.29 14.43
N ARG A 46 4.25 24.12 14.13
CA ARG A 46 5.39 24.00 13.23
C ARG A 46 5.01 24.37 11.80
N LYS A 47 3.80 24.01 11.36
CA LYS A 47 3.24 24.42 10.07
C LYS A 47 3.20 25.94 9.92
N VAL A 48 2.80 26.66 10.97
CA VAL A 48 2.76 28.13 10.96
C VAL A 48 4.17 28.69 10.84
N LYS A 49 5.12 28.22 11.65
CA LYS A 49 6.54 28.63 11.57
C LYS A 49 7.14 28.43 10.18
N ILE A 50 6.98 27.24 9.60
CA ILE A 50 7.48 26.93 8.24
C ILE A 50 6.81 27.81 7.18
N ALA A 51 5.52 28.10 7.35
CA ALA A 51 4.78 28.95 6.42
C ALA A 51 5.31 30.39 6.46
N GLU A 52 5.55 30.93 7.65
CA GLU A 52 6.13 32.27 7.86
C GLU A 52 7.56 32.35 7.31
N GLU A 53 8.43 31.42 7.67
CA GLU A 53 9.83 31.35 7.22
C GLU A 53 9.98 31.30 5.69
N LEU A 54 9.04 30.63 5.01
CA LEU A 54 9.08 30.44 3.55
C LEU A 54 8.20 31.43 2.77
N GLY A 55 7.48 32.32 3.46
CA GLY A 55 6.51 33.23 2.86
C GLY A 55 5.36 32.51 2.14
N LEU A 56 4.95 31.34 2.64
CA LEU A 56 3.91 30.49 2.06
C LEU A 56 2.64 30.53 2.89
N LYS A 57 1.50 30.18 2.28
CA LYS A 57 0.27 29.97 3.05
C LYS A 57 0.35 28.65 3.83
N PRO A 58 -0.12 28.57 5.09
CA PRO A 58 -0.14 27.32 5.85
C PRO A 58 -0.82 26.15 5.12
N ARG A 59 -1.82 26.45 4.28
CA ARG A 59 -2.49 25.47 3.42
C ARG A 59 -1.56 24.86 2.37
N GLN A 60 -0.66 25.65 1.76
CA GLN A 60 0.31 25.14 0.77
C GLN A 60 1.31 24.18 1.42
N VAL A 61 1.80 24.52 2.62
CA VAL A 61 2.66 23.64 3.42
C VAL A 61 1.93 22.33 3.73
N ALA A 62 0.69 22.40 4.20
CA ALA A 62 -0.11 21.20 4.48
C ALA A 62 -0.29 20.28 3.25
N ILE A 63 -0.67 20.86 2.10
CA ILE A 63 -0.82 20.11 0.84
C ILE A 63 0.51 19.50 0.40
N TRP A 64 1.60 20.25 0.52
CA TRP A 64 2.93 19.75 0.17
C TRP A 64 3.32 18.54 1.03
N PHE A 65 3.13 18.60 2.35
CA PHE A 65 3.41 17.48 3.25
C PHE A 65 2.52 16.26 2.97
N GLN A 66 1.24 16.48 2.67
CA GLN A 66 0.32 15.41 2.26
C GLN A 66 0.81 14.72 0.97
N ASN A 67 1.14 15.50 -0.06
CA ASN A 67 1.66 14.96 -1.32
C ASN A 67 3.01 14.25 -1.13
N ARG A 68 3.87 14.79 -0.27
CA ARG A 68 5.17 14.18 0.04
C ARG A 68 4.98 12.82 0.71
N ARG A 69 4.11 12.71 1.71
CA ARG A 69 3.77 11.43 2.36
C ARG A 69 3.13 10.44 1.39
N ALA A 70 2.25 10.91 0.51
CA ALA A 70 1.64 10.06 -0.52
C ALA A 70 2.71 9.46 -1.44
N ARG A 71 3.62 10.28 -1.98
CA ARG A 71 4.73 9.82 -2.83
C ARG A 71 5.67 8.87 -2.09
N TRP A 72 5.98 9.16 -0.82
CA TRP A 72 6.80 8.28 0.01
C TRP A 72 6.14 6.92 0.20
N LYS A 73 4.83 6.89 0.52
CA LYS A 73 4.06 5.65 0.68
C LYS A 73 4.01 4.84 -0.62
N THR A 74 3.82 5.48 -1.77
CA THR A 74 3.86 4.80 -3.07
C THR A 74 5.22 4.16 -3.31
N LYS A 75 6.33 4.90 -3.14
CA LYS A 75 7.68 4.34 -3.30
C LYS A 75 7.95 3.20 -2.32
N GLN A 76 7.41 3.27 -1.12
CA GLN A 76 7.54 2.19 -0.14
C GLN A 76 6.81 0.93 -0.63
N LEU A 77 5.55 1.06 -1.05
CA LEU A 77 4.76 -0.05 -1.60
C LEU A 77 5.41 -0.69 -2.83
N GLU A 78 5.98 0.12 -3.73
CA GLU A 78 6.69 -0.40 -4.90
C GLU A 78 7.89 -1.27 -4.51
N ARG A 79 8.68 -0.85 -3.51
CA ARG A 79 9.80 -1.65 -2.99
C ARG A 79 9.32 -2.91 -2.29
N ASP A 80 8.34 -2.78 -1.40
CA ASP A 80 7.79 -3.90 -0.64
C ASP A 80 7.21 -4.96 -1.57
N TYR A 81 6.50 -4.53 -2.63
CA TYR A 81 6.02 -5.41 -3.69
C TYR A 81 7.17 -6.09 -4.43
N GLY A 82 8.23 -5.35 -4.79
CA GLY A 82 9.41 -5.91 -5.43
C GLY A 82 10.08 -7.01 -4.60
N ILE A 83 10.23 -6.79 -3.30
CA ILE A 83 10.77 -7.79 -2.36
C ILE A 83 9.85 -9.00 -2.28
N LEU A 84 8.55 -8.78 -2.09
CA LEU A 84 7.57 -9.86 -2.00
C LEU A 84 7.53 -10.71 -3.27
N LYS A 85 7.61 -10.06 -4.44
CA LYS A 85 7.66 -10.75 -5.73
C LYS A 85 8.92 -11.59 -5.88
N ALA A 86 10.10 -11.05 -5.52
CA ALA A 86 11.35 -11.81 -5.57
C ALA A 86 11.31 -13.05 -4.66
N ASN A 87 10.76 -12.91 -3.46
CA ASN A 87 10.58 -14.03 -2.53
C ASN A 87 9.62 -15.09 -3.08
N TYR A 88 8.52 -14.65 -3.69
CA TYR A 88 7.56 -15.54 -4.34
C TYR A 88 8.19 -16.30 -5.51
N ASP A 89 8.93 -15.61 -6.37
CA ASP A 89 9.60 -16.21 -7.53
C ASP A 89 10.65 -17.24 -7.08
N ALA A 90 11.43 -16.96 -6.03
CA ALA A 90 12.38 -17.90 -5.44
C ALA A 90 11.67 -19.14 -4.87
N LEU A 91 10.64 -18.94 -4.04
CA LEU A 91 9.86 -20.05 -3.45
C LEU A 91 9.19 -20.91 -4.53
N LYS A 92 8.74 -20.28 -5.62
CA LYS A 92 8.14 -20.99 -6.76
C LYS A 92 9.17 -21.90 -7.44
N LEU A 93 10.39 -21.42 -7.65
CA LEU A 93 11.47 -22.23 -8.24
C LEU A 93 11.82 -23.42 -7.33
N ASP A 94 11.92 -23.19 -6.02
CA ASP A 94 12.19 -24.27 -5.06
C ASP A 94 11.07 -25.31 -5.07
N TYR A 95 9.82 -24.86 -5.14
CA TYR A 95 8.65 -25.74 -5.26
C TYR A 95 8.70 -26.58 -6.55
N GLU A 96 9.01 -25.97 -7.70
CA GLU A 96 9.13 -26.67 -8.98
C GLU A 96 10.26 -27.71 -8.96
N SER A 97 11.39 -27.41 -8.31
CA SER A 97 12.49 -28.35 -8.10
C SER A 97 12.05 -29.54 -7.21
N LEU A 98 11.40 -29.26 -6.08
CA LEU A 98 10.89 -30.29 -5.18
C LEU A 98 9.84 -31.18 -5.85
N GLU A 99 8.98 -30.61 -6.70
CA GLU A 99 7.98 -31.36 -7.44
C GLU A 99 8.63 -32.33 -8.43
N GLN A 100 9.69 -31.90 -9.13
CA GLN A 100 10.47 -32.76 -10.01
C GLN A 100 11.18 -33.89 -9.25
N GLU A 101 11.80 -33.58 -8.10
CA GLU A 101 12.43 -34.58 -7.24
C GLU A 101 11.42 -35.61 -6.72
N LYS A 102 10.24 -35.15 -6.29
CA LYS A 102 9.13 -36.02 -5.88
C LYS A 102 8.72 -36.95 -7.02
N GLU A 103 8.53 -36.42 -8.23
CA GLU A 103 8.16 -37.22 -9.39
C GLU A 103 9.23 -38.27 -9.75
N ALA A 104 10.51 -37.90 -9.68
CA ALA A 104 11.62 -38.81 -9.89
C ALA A 104 11.64 -39.95 -8.85
N LEU A 105 11.51 -39.63 -7.56
CA LEU A 105 11.45 -40.62 -6.49
C LEU A 105 10.24 -41.56 -6.64
N VAL A 106 9.08 -41.02 -7.03
CA VAL A 106 7.89 -41.84 -7.29
C VAL A 106 8.11 -42.80 -8.46
N ALA A 107 8.83 -42.37 -9.50
CA ALA A 107 9.19 -43.25 -10.61
C ALA A 107 10.16 -44.37 -10.17
N GLU A 108 11.17 -44.04 -9.37
CA GLU A 108 12.10 -45.02 -8.79
C GLU A 108 11.39 -46.03 -7.90
N LEU A 109 10.49 -45.57 -7.01
CA LEU A 109 9.68 -46.44 -6.16
C LEU A 109 8.82 -47.39 -6.99
N ARG A 110 8.21 -46.90 -8.09
CA ARG A 110 7.43 -47.74 -9.00
C ARG A 110 8.29 -48.83 -9.64
N GLU A 111 9.51 -48.50 -10.06
CA GLU A 111 10.44 -49.46 -10.66
C GLU A 111 10.92 -50.51 -9.65
N LEU A 112 11.35 -50.09 -8.45
CA LEU A 112 11.79 -50.99 -7.39
C LEU A 112 10.66 -51.92 -6.94
N LYS A 113 9.43 -51.40 -6.83
CA LYS A 113 8.24 -52.20 -6.53
C LYS A 113 7.94 -53.24 -7.60
N ALA A 114 8.11 -52.90 -8.88
CA ALA A 114 7.95 -53.84 -9.98
C ALA A 114 9.01 -54.95 -9.95
N LYS A 115 10.28 -54.62 -9.66
CA LYS A 115 11.37 -55.60 -9.49
C LYS A 115 11.10 -56.55 -8.32
N LEU A 116 10.60 -56.03 -7.20
CA LEU A 116 10.23 -56.85 -6.04
C LEU A 116 9.02 -57.75 -6.33
N GLN A 117 8.00 -57.28 -7.06
CA GLN A 117 6.85 -58.10 -7.46
C GLN A 117 7.21 -59.17 -8.50
N GLY A 118 8.12 -58.87 -9.43
CA GLY A 118 8.63 -59.84 -10.42
C GLY A 118 9.50 -60.95 -9.82
N GLY A 119 10.16 -60.69 -8.67
CA GLY A 119 10.90 -61.70 -7.91
C GLY A 119 10.08 -62.44 -6.85
N ASN A 120 8.87 -61.96 -6.52
CA ASN A 120 8.05 -62.45 -5.41
C ASN A 120 6.64 -62.88 -5.86
N MET A 121 6.55 -63.63 -6.96
CA MET A 121 5.32 -64.29 -7.40
C MET A 121 5.04 -65.59 -6.64
N GLU A 122 5.59 -65.74 -5.43
CA GLU A 122 5.25 -66.80 -4.47
C GLU A 122 5.26 -66.28 -3.02
N LEU A 123 4.60 -65.17 -2.69
CA LEU A 123 3.83 -65.07 -1.43
C LEU A 123 3.04 -63.76 -1.34
N ASN A 124 1.79 -63.96 -0.95
CA ASN A 124 0.66 -63.04 -1.00
C ASN A 124 0.81 -61.74 -0.18
N GLN A 125 0.22 -60.69 -0.76
CA GLN A 125 -0.78 -59.81 -0.14
C GLN A 125 -0.36 -58.97 1.08
N SER A 126 -0.06 -57.70 0.82
CA SER A 126 -0.49 -56.52 1.59
C SER A 126 0.52 -55.41 1.33
N VAL A 127 0.11 -54.33 0.67
CA VAL A 127 0.28 -52.93 1.13
C VAL A 127 -0.71 -52.10 0.34
N LYS A 128 -1.91 -51.97 0.90
CA LYS A 128 -2.90 -50.97 0.53
C LYS A 128 -2.54 -49.68 1.28
N GLU A 129 -1.49 -48.97 0.87
CA GLU A 129 -1.08 -47.78 1.62
C GLU A 129 -0.27 -46.78 0.80
N GLU A 130 -0.70 -46.39 -0.40
CA GLU A 130 -0.08 -45.25 -1.11
C GLU A 130 -1.09 -44.38 -1.88
N ALA A 131 -2.36 -44.35 -1.47
CA ALA A 131 -3.39 -43.51 -2.09
C ALA A 131 -3.88 -42.36 -1.19
N LEU A 132 -3.12 -41.99 -0.15
CA LEU A 132 -3.56 -41.00 0.84
C LEU A 132 -2.84 -39.64 0.75
N TRP A 133 -1.65 -39.55 0.14
CA TRP A 133 -0.86 -38.31 0.19
C TRP A 133 -1.22 -37.27 -0.89
N GLU A 134 -2.15 -37.56 -1.81
CA GLU A 134 -2.58 -36.60 -2.85
C GLU A 134 -3.86 -35.82 -2.47
N ARG A 135 -4.52 -36.14 -1.35
CA ARG A 135 -5.85 -35.58 -1.03
C ARG A 135 -5.84 -34.30 -0.21
N ASP A 136 -4.74 -34.00 0.48
CA ASP A 136 -4.57 -32.78 1.27
C ASP A 136 -3.49 -31.88 0.65
N ARG A 137 -3.73 -31.44 -0.58
CA ARG A 137 -3.09 -30.20 -1.07
C ARG A 137 -3.98 -29.05 -0.59
N PRO A 138 -3.65 -28.33 0.50
CA PRO A 138 -4.34 -27.08 0.78
C PRO A 138 -4.08 -26.17 -0.41
N LYS A 139 -5.12 -25.89 -1.19
CA LYS A 139 -5.16 -24.71 -2.06
C LYS A 139 -5.14 -23.53 -1.11
N ALA A 140 -3.96 -23.12 -0.68
CA ALA A 140 -3.77 -21.89 0.06
C ALA A 140 -4.17 -20.75 -0.88
N ALA A 141 -5.47 -20.43 -0.87
CA ALA A 141 -5.92 -19.11 -1.25
C ALA A 141 -5.23 -18.17 -0.25
N VAL A 142 -4.07 -17.64 -0.65
CA VAL A 142 -3.43 -16.53 0.04
C VAL A 142 -4.36 -15.34 -0.14
N THR A 143 -5.34 -15.24 0.75
CA THR A 143 -6.05 -13.99 0.97
C THR A 143 -5.02 -13.02 1.55
N MET A 144 -4.59 -12.07 0.72
CA MET A 144 -3.79 -10.93 1.17
C MET A 144 -4.68 -10.06 2.08
N THR A 145 -4.89 -10.47 3.33
CA THR A 145 -5.44 -9.60 4.36
C THR A 145 -4.32 -8.65 4.77
N LEU A 146 -4.31 -7.46 4.16
CA LEU A 146 -3.55 -6.32 4.70
C LEU A 146 -4.08 -6.02 6.11
N ASN A 147 -3.41 -6.56 7.11
CA ASN A 147 -3.59 -6.17 8.50
C ASN A 147 -2.88 -4.82 8.73
N SER A 148 -3.50 -3.75 8.22
CA SER A 148 -3.17 -2.40 8.68
C SER A 148 -3.71 -2.29 10.11
N SER A 149 -2.86 -2.55 11.11
CA SER A 149 -3.16 -2.31 12.52
C SER A 149 -3.72 -0.89 12.68
N LYS A 150 -5.03 -0.79 12.85
CA LYS A 150 -5.72 0.42 13.27
C LYS A 150 -6.35 0.09 14.61
N SER A 151 -5.73 0.66 15.64
CA SER A 151 -6.23 0.74 17.01
C SER A 151 -7.73 1.02 17.03
N GLU A 152 -8.47 0.13 17.69
CA GLU A 152 -9.88 0.28 18.04
C GLU A 152 -10.07 1.41 19.05
N LEU A 153 -11.09 2.25 18.82
CA LEU A 153 -11.85 2.96 19.85
C LEU A 153 -13.31 3.09 19.35
N PRO A 154 -14.31 3.05 20.25
CA PRO A 154 -15.61 2.42 19.98
C PRO A 154 -16.65 3.33 19.33
N LEU A 155 -17.61 2.68 18.67
CA LEU A 155 -18.86 3.25 18.18
C LEU A 155 -19.69 3.83 19.32
N SER A 156 -20.28 5.00 19.05
CA SER A 156 -21.60 5.37 19.57
C SER A 156 -22.38 5.91 18.38
N GLU A 157 -23.43 5.17 18.01
CA GLU A 157 -24.43 5.60 17.04
C GLU A 157 -25.37 6.60 17.71
N ASP A 158 -25.68 7.69 17.01
CA ASP A 158 -27.01 8.29 16.90
C ASP A 158 -26.93 9.57 16.04
N GLY A 159 -27.58 9.59 14.87
CA GLY A 159 -27.82 10.83 14.12
C GLY A 159 -27.97 10.67 12.60
N PRO A 160 -29.02 11.24 11.97
CA PRO A 160 -29.62 10.69 10.76
C PRO A 160 -28.96 11.09 9.43
N ILE A 161 -29.21 10.20 8.48
CA ILE A 161 -29.00 10.27 7.04
C ILE A 161 -29.49 11.61 6.46
N THR A 162 -28.63 12.31 5.73
CA THR A 162 -29.05 13.20 4.64
C THR A 162 -28.28 12.83 3.37
N PRO A 163 -28.96 12.63 2.22
CA PRO A 163 -28.31 12.43 0.94
C PRO A 163 -28.28 13.76 0.19
N SER A 164 -27.13 14.17 -0.33
CA SER A 164 -26.95 14.85 -1.62
C SER A 164 -25.64 15.64 -1.65
N PHE A 165 -24.71 15.22 -2.51
CA PHE A 165 -24.32 15.98 -3.71
C PHE A 165 -23.14 15.26 -4.36
N CYS A 166 -23.45 14.53 -5.43
CA CYS A 166 -22.46 14.02 -6.36
C CYS A 166 -22.14 15.16 -7.33
N HIS A 167 -20.87 15.57 -7.44
CA HIS A 167 -20.33 16.30 -8.59
C HIS A 167 -18.92 15.78 -8.92
N PRO A 168 -18.50 15.84 -10.20
CA PRO A 168 -17.57 14.88 -10.78
C PRO A 168 -16.14 15.11 -10.33
N ARG A 169 -15.52 14.08 -9.74
CA ARG A 169 -14.09 14.01 -9.55
C ARG A 169 -13.40 14.02 -10.92
N LEU A 170 -12.69 15.10 -11.22
CA LEU A 170 -11.51 15.00 -12.09
C LEU A 170 -10.64 13.88 -11.51
N THR A 171 -10.41 12.84 -12.30
CA THR A 171 -9.64 11.69 -11.85
C THR A 171 -8.24 12.16 -11.46
N VAL A 172 -7.79 11.70 -10.30
CA VAL A 172 -6.42 11.87 -9.80
C VAL A 172 -5.35 11.51 -10.85
N ASN A 173 -5.71 10.71 -11.85
CA ASN A 173 -4.87 10.36 -13.01
C ASN A 173 -4.52 11.55 -13.92
N ALA A 174 -5.38 12.56 -14.06
CA ALA A 174 -5.09 13.72 -14.92
C ALA A 174 -3.98 14.63 -14.34
N LEU A 175 -3.82 14.66 -13.02
CA LEU A 175 -2.73 15.39 -12.36
C LEU A 175 -1.44 14.56 -12.24
N TRP A 176 -1.53 13.23 -12.33
CA TRP A 176 -0.37 12.33 -12.39
C TRP A 176 0.42 12.52 -13.69
N ASN A 177 -0.26 12.61 -14.83
CA ASN A 177 0.39 12.73 -16.14
C ASN A 177 1.11 14.07 -16.38
N LEU A 178 0.76 15.15 -15.68
CA LEU A 178 1.46 16.44 -15.81
C LEU A 178 2.70 16.58 -14.89
N ALA A 179 2.84 15.71 -13.88
CA ALA A 179 3.93 15.80 -12.91
C ALA A 179 5.10 14.84 -13.18
N CYS A 180 4.96 13.94 -14.16
CA CYS A 180 5.94 12.90 -14.53
C CYS A 180 6.43 13.01 -15.99
N GLN A 181 6.46 14.21 -16.60
CA GLN A 181 7.23 14.40 -17.83
C GLN A 181 8.68 14.76 -17.48
N PRO A 182 9.67 14.00 -17.99
CA PRO A 182 11.08 14.36 -17.84
C PRO A 182 11.38 15.60 -18.69
N LEU A 183 12.05 16.59 -18.09
CA LEU A 183 12.60 17.73 -18.81
C LEU A 183 13.68 17.20 -19.77
N SER A 184 13.49 17.41 -21.08
CA SER A 184 14.56 17.38 -22.07
C SER A 184 15.05 18.79 -22.36
#